data_AF-A4X6V4-F1
#
_entry.id   AF-A4X6V4-F1
#
_cell.length_a   1.000
_cell.length_b   1.000
_cell.length_c   1.000
_cell.angle_alpha   90.00
_cell.angle_beta   90.00
_cell.angle_gamma   90.00
#
_symmetry.space_group_name_H-M   'P 1'
#
loop_
_entity.id
_entity.type
_entity.pdbx_description
1 polymer ?
#
loop_
_entity_poly.entity_id
_entity_poly.type
_entity_poly.pdbx_seq_one_letter_code
_entity_poly.pdbx_strand_id
1 'polypeptide(L)'
;MSIVEDIGAQVRAASDDLPLGQLAEALERFGLAVERLRWVRQESANPMGVPELSSAVEHAESAGYALRVAQEQLTAYLAMIGLAADDSPTPRTTPDQRPAHDAPRGTTPPTTIAVPPTPAASRWWAVRVAELTGGGTVSGQPDEAIADSSELLHRVVREVRAGDRERLHAELGRAHADVGLGLAALAPPLLRELAGELLGHPPRAEDLPRLRQALDSRTRDLLPGLPAPVTETLLARVCRMPPPRRDAAEQPHAADPAVTAGVLIGVLLDRLGRELPTPAERERRTDDARTRQTAVDGQRQATATRDRRTDAEWERHAASIGQPAATVRRRAATARRSNPFPAESQSGSIDTRRPSSRPDTDG
;
A
#
# COMPACT_ATOMS: atom_id res chain seq x y z
N MET A 1 -34.43 27.32 13.13
CA MET A 1 -33.36 26.42 12.65
C MET A 1 -33.45 25.14 13.44
N SER A 2 -33.34 24.00 12.79
CA SER A 2 -33.59 22.71 13.43
C SER A 2 -32.43 22.38 14.37
N ILE A 3 -32.74 21.90 15.58
CA ILE A 3 -31.74 21.39 16.55
C ILE A 3 -30.82 20.34 15.89
N VAL A 4 -31.34 19.59 14.92
CA VAL A 4 -30.58 18.58 14.17
C VAL A 4 -29.56 19.21 13.21
N GLU A 5 -29.84 20.39 12.64
CA GLU A 5 -28.91 21.11 11.76
C GLU A 5 -27.78 21.75 12.56
N ASP A 6 -28.08 22.35 13.72
CA ASP A 6 -27.07 22.89 14.63
C ASP A 6 -26.17 21.79 15.19
N ILE A 7 -26.73 20.65 15.62
CA ILE A 7 -25.94 19.49 16.07
C ILE A 7 -25.09 18.95 14.92
N GLY A 8 -25.62 18.86 13.70
CA GLY A 8 -24.87 18.43 12.52
C GLY A 8 -23.71 19.36 12.15
N ALA A 9 -23.89 20.67 12.31
CA ALA A 9 -22.83 21.66 12.10
C ALA A 9 -21.75 21.60 13.18
N GLN A 10 -22.15 21.44 14.44
CA GLN A 10 -21.25 21.37 15.60
C GLN A 10 -20.41 20.09 15.60
N VAL A 11 -21.01 18.98 15.16
CA VAL A 11 -20.34 17.68 15.02
C VAL A 11 -19.37 17.67 13.82
N ARG A 12 -19.68 18.36 12.73
CA ARG A 12 -18.76 18.53 11.60
C ARG A 12 -17.58 19.45 11.94
N ALA A 13 -17.83 20.55 12.64
CA ALA A 13 -16.76 21.43 13.16
C ALA A 13 -15.82 20.70 14.14
N ALA A 14 -16.37 19.88 15.04
CA ALA A 14 -15.56 19.07 15.95
C ALA A 14 -14.77 17.95 15.24
N SER A 15 -15.25 17.47 14.10
CA SER A 15 -14.55 16.49 13.26
C SER A 15 -13.38 17.11 12.49
N ASP A 16 -13.52 18.37 12.04
CA ASP A 16 -12.44 19.10 11.36
C ASP A 16 -11.27 19.43 12.31
N ASP A 17 -11.55 19.53 13.62
CA ASP A 17 -10.55 19.73 14.67
C ASP A 17 -9.77 18.45 15.05
N LEU A 18 -10.14 17.27 14.52
CA LEU A 18 -9.43 16.02 14.81
C LEU A 18 -8.07 15.96 14.11
N PRO A 19 -6.97 15.60 14.81
CA PRO A 19 -5.61 15.71 14.30
C PRO A 19 -5.20 14.54 13.38
N LEU A 20 -6.05 14.11 12.44
CA LEU A 20 -5.77 12.97 11.56
C LEU A 20 -4.57 13.21 10.65
N GLY A 21 -4.41 14.43 10.12
CA GLY A 21 -3.25 14.82 9.33
C GLY A 21 -1.96 14.84 10.15
N GLN A 22 -2.02 15.36 11.38
CA GLN A 22 -0.88 15.38 12.30
C GLN A 22 -0.50 13.97 12.76
N LEU A 23 -1.47 13.05 12.86
CA LEU A 23 -1.25 11.65 13.20
C LEU A 23 -0.55 10.88 12.07
N ALA A 24 -0.94 11.13 10.82
CA ALA A 24 -0.28 10.57 9.64
C ALA A 24 1.17 11.07 9.53
N GLU A 25 1.39 12.36 9.72
CA GLU A 25 2.71 12.97 9.73
C GLU A 25 3.59 12.47 10.89
N ALA A 26 3.00 12.23 12.07
CA ALA A 26 3.69 11.61 13.20
C ALA A 26 4.12 10.17 12.90
N LEU A 27 3.27 9.38 12.24
CA LEU A 27 3.59 8.01 11.81
C LEU A 27 4.76 7.98 10.81
N GLU A 28 4.82 8.91 9.87
CA GLU A 28 5.95 9.06 8.94
C GLU A 28 7.24 9.41 9.69
N ARG A 29 7.17 10.37 10.63
CA ARG A 29 8.33 10.74 11.47
C ARG A 29 8.82 9.60 12.35
N PHE A 30 7.91 8.79 12.91
CA PHE A 30 8.28 7.61 13.70
C PHE A 30 8.95 6.54 12.84
N GLY A 31 8.47 6.32 11.60
CA GLY A 31 9.13 5.43 10.65
C GLY A 31 10.58 5.87 10.36
N LEU A 32 10.79 7.16 10.09
CA LEU A 32 12.13 7.72 9.89
C LEU A 32 13.02 7.59 11.13
N ALA A 33 12.47 7.78 12.33
CA ALA A 33 13.21 7.64 13.58
C ALA A 33 13.64 6.19 13.85
N VAL A 34 12.78 5.20 13.58
CA VAL A 34 13.09 3.77 13.69
C VAL A 34 14.23 3.38 12.76
N GLU A 35 14.18 3.81 11.50
CA GLU A 35 15.25 3.52 10.53
C GLU A 35 16.58 4.19 10.94
N ARG A 36 16.53 5.40 11.51
CA ARG A 36 17.71 6.09 12.02
C ARG A 36 18.32 5.40 13.24
N LEU A 37 17.50 4.91 14.17
CA LEU A 37 17.97 4.14 15.33
C LEU A 37 18.56 2.79 14.92
N ARG A 38 17.95 2.13 13.94
CA ARG A 38 18.47 0.88 13.35
C ARG A 38 19.83 1.11 12.68
N TRP A 39 20.01 2.25 12.02
CA TRP A 39 21.29 2.67 11.44
C TRP A 39 22.36 2.95 12.51
N VAL A 40 22.03 3.72 13.56
CA VAL A 40 22.98 4.00 14.67
C VAL A 40 23.40 2.70 15.37
N ARG A 41 22.50 1.72 15.49
CA ARG A 41 22.84 0.39 16.03
C ARG A 41 23.86 -0.35 15.16
N GLN A 42 23.75 -0.21 13.84
CA GLN A 42 24.60 -0.91 12.88
C GLN A 42 25.99 -0.28 12.76
N GLU A 43 26.10 1.04 12.93
CA GLU A 43 27.36 1.79 12.87
C GLU A 43 28.08 1.85 14.23
N SER A 44 27.37 1.60 15.33
CA SER A 44 27.95 1.63 16.68
C SER A 44 28.92 0.46 16.91
N ALA A 45 30.23 0.75 16.85
CA ALA A 45 31.30 -0.14 17.27
C ALA A 45 31.37 -0.36 18.80
N ASN A 46 30.47 0.26 19.58
CA ASN A 46 30.49 0.24 21.04
C ASN A 46 29.53 -0.84 21.59
N PRO A 47 30.02 -1.99 22.09
CA PRO A 47 29.19 -3.14 22.44
C PRO A 47 28.24 -2.89 23.63
N MET A 48 28.47 -1.84 24.42
CA MET A 48 27.64 -1.47 25.58
C MET A 48 26.35 -0.74 25.22
N GLY A 49 26.26 -0.06 24.06
CA GLY A 49 25.09 0.75 23.66
C GLY A 49 24.05 -0.01 22.80
N VAL A 50 24.40 -1.20 22.31
CA VAL A 50 23.55 -2.03 21.45
C VAL A 50 22.24 -2.49 22.13
N PRO A 51 22.22 -2.85 23.43
CA PRO A 51 20.98 -3.19 24.12
C PRO A 51 20.03 -2.00 24.28
N GLU A 52 20.56 -0.82 24.62
CA GLU A 52 19.76 0.41 24.80
C GLU A 52 19.16 0.89 23.47
N LEU A 53 19.93 0.80 22.37
CA LEU A 53 19.44 1.10 21.02
C LEU A 53 18.38 0.10 20.55
N SER A 54 18.52 -1.19 20.90
CA SER A 54 17.51 -2.20 20.56
C SER A 54 16.21 -1.95 21.32
N SER A 55 16.29 -1.62 22.61
CA SER A 55 15.13 -1.20 23.40
C SER A 55 14.48 0.06 22.82
N ALA A 56 15.26 1.06 22.39
CA ALA A 56 14.73 2.28 21.79
C ALA A 56 13.99 2.02 20.47
N VAL A 57 14.49 1.09 19.63
CA VAL A 57 13.81 0.64 18.41
C VAL A 57 12.49 -0.05 18.74
N GLU A 58 12.49 -0.99 19.69
CA GLU A 58 11.28 -1.70 20.11
C GLU A 58 10.20 -0.75 20.67
N HIS A 59 10.60 0.27 21.43
CA HIS A 59 9.68 1.30 21.93
C HIS A 59 9.12 2.17 20.80
N ALA A 60 9.95 2.55 19.82
CA ALA A 60 9.51 3.36 18.68
C ALA A 60 8.59 2.58 17.73
N GLU A 61 8.84 1.29 17.49
CA GLU A 61 7.97 0.39 16.73
C GLU A 61 6.63 0.17 17.45
N SER A 62 6.67 -0.03 18.78
CA SER A 62 5.46 -0.17 19.61
C SER A 62 4.61 1.11 19.62
N ALA A 63 5.26 2.28 19.70
CA ALA A 63 4.58 3.57 19.62
C ALA A 63 3.93 3.80 18.24
N GLY A 64 4.63 3.47 17.15
CA GLY A 64 4.08 3.54 15.80
C GLY A 64 2.89 2.60 15.58
N TYR A 65 2.92 1.40 16.16
CA TYR A 65 1.79 0.47 16.16
C TYR A 65 0.58 1.03 16.92
N ALA A 66 0.79 1.58 18.12
CA ALA A 66 -0.28 2.18 18.92
C ALA A 66 -0.95 3.38 18.22
N LEU A 67 -0.16 4.21 17.52
CA LEU A 67 -0.68 5.35 16.74
C LEU A 67 -1.53 4.89 15.54
N ARG A 68 -1.14 3.79 14.87
CA ARG A 68 -1.92 3.21 13.77
C ARG A 68 -3.25 2.63 14.27
N VAL A 69 -3.25 1.93 15.41
CA VAL A 69 -4.48 1.45 16.05
C VAL A 69 -5.39 2.63 16.45
N ALA A 70 -4.82 3.72 16.99
CA ALA A 70 -5.59 4.91 17.32
C ALA A 70 -6.24 5.56 16.07
N GLN A 71 -5.51 5.62 14.95
CA GLN A 71 -6.03 6.09 13.67
C GLN A 71 -7.22 5.24 13.17
N GLU A 72 -7.11 3.92 13.26
CA GLU A 72 -8.17 2.99 12.89
C GLU A 72 -9.42 3.15 13.76
N GLN A 73 -9.25 3.30 15.08
CA GLN A 73 -10.36 3.50 16.01
C GLN A 73 -11.06 4.86 15.81
N LEU A 74 -10.31 5.92 15.54
CA LEU A 74 -10.85 7.24 15.20
C LEU A 74 -11.64 7.18 13.88
N THR A 75 -11.09 6.52 12.86
CA THR A 75 -11.76 6.36 11.57
C THR A 75 -13.04 5.53 11.69
N ALA A 76 -13.01 4.45 12.48
CA ALA A 76 -14.19 3.63 12.77
C ALA A 76 -15.25 4.40 13.57
N TYR A 77 -14.84 5.21 14.54
CA TYR A 77 -15.74 6.06 15.32
C TYR A 77 -16.44 7.10 14.44
N LEU A 78 -15.70 7.77 13.54
CA LEU A 78 -16.24 8.72 12.56
C LEU A 78 -17.24 8.05 11.60
N ALA A 79 -16.95 6.82 11.17
CA ALA A 79 -17.87 6.05 10.34
C ALA A 79 -19.16 5.68 11.09
N MET A 80 -19.08 5.30 12.38
CA MET A 80 -20.26 4.96 13.18
C MET A 80 -21.20 6.15 13.42
N ILE A 81 -20.65 7.36 13.58
CA ILE A 81 -21.45 8.58 13.75
C ILE A 81 -21.94 9.18 12.42
N GLY A 82 -21.72 8.49 11.30
CA GLY A 82 -22.18 8.92 9.98
C GLY A 82 -21.43 10.12 9.41
N LEU A 83 -20.24 10.41 9.94
CA LEU A 83 -19.33 11.47 9.49
C LEU A 83 -18.15 10.93 8.67
N ALA A 84 -18.24 9.70 8.16
CA ALA A 84 -17.29 9.24 7.17
C ALA A 84 -17.30 10.25 6.03
N ALA A 85 -16.17 10.93 5.81
CA ALA A 85 -16.05 11.99 4.83
C ALA A 85 -16.30 11.44 3.42
N ASP A 86 -17.55 11.53 2.95
CA ASP A 86 -17.83 11.78 1.54
C ASP A 86 -17.40 13.23 1.30
N ASP A 87 -16.51 13.43 0.32
CA ASP A 87 -15.75 14.65 0.05
C ASP A 87 -14.53 14.88 0.95
N SER A 88 -13.39 14.34 0.51
CA SER A 88 -12.11 15.00 0.79
C SER A 88 -12.16 16.38 0.11
N PRO A 89 -11.98 17.50 0.83
CA PRO A 89 -11.91 18.79 0.19
C PRO A 89 -10.69 18.78 -0.72
N THR A 90 -10.92 19.14 -1.99
CA THR A 90 -9.83 19.56 -2.89
C THR A 90 -8.91 20.49 -2.11
N PRO A 91 -7.60 20.22 -2.02
CA PRO A 91 -6.69 21.16 -1.38
C PRO A 91 -6.80 22.47 -2.14
N ARG A 92 -7.36 23.50 -1.49
CA ARG A 92 -7.20 24.86 -1.96
C ARG A 92 -5.70 25.10 -2.02
N THR A 93 -5.24 25.37 -3.24
CA THR A 93 -3.88 25.71 -3.60
C THR A 93 -3.48 26.92 -2.76
N THR A 94 -2.79 26.68 -1.65
CA THR A 94 -1.90 27.68 -1.07
C THR A 94 -0.70 27.80 -2.01
N PRO A 95 -0.26 29.02 -2.36
CA PRO A 95 0.86 29.20 -3.25
C PRO A 95 2.14 28.68 -2.57
N ASP A 96 2.79 27.73 -3.26
CA ASP A 96 4.20 27.32 -3.20
C ASP A 96 4.99 27.81 -1.97
N GLN A 97 4.79 27.16 -0.81
CA GLN A 97 5.73 27.28 0.30
C GLN A 97 6.77 26.17 0.19
N ARG A 98 7.79 26.45 -0.64
CA ARG A 98 9.07 25.75 -0.63
C ARG A 98 9.56 25.61 0.81
N PRO A 99 10.09 24.46 1.23
CA PRO A 99 10.87 24.37 2.46
C PRO A 99 12.15 25.20 2.27
N ALA A 100 12.07 26.49 2.55
CA ALA A 100 13.23 27.34 2.69
C ALA A 100 14.03 26.80 3.88
N HIS A 101 15.23 26.30 3.61
CA HIS A 101 16.22 26.08 4.65
C HIS A 101 16.36 27.36 5.47
N ASP A 102 16.02 27.27 6.76
CA ASP A 102 16.11 28.40 7.69
C ASP A 102 17.53 28.98 7.69
N ALA A 103 17.64 30.21 7.20
CA ALA A 103 18.72 31.12 7.55
C ALA A 103 18.30 31.91 8.80
N PRO A 104 19.23 32.20 9.73
CA PRO A 104 18.87 32.39 11.13
C PRO A 104 18.43 33.83 11.42
N ARG A 105 17.25 34.01 12.00
CA ARG A 105 16.93 35.21 12.80
C ARG A 105 16.10 34.87 14.04
N GLY A 106 16.83 34.73 15.15
CA GLY A 106 16.61 35.44 16.40
C GLY A 106 15.20 35.47 16.99
N THR A 107 14.82 34.41 17.67
CA THR A 107 14.01 34.45 18.90
C THR A 107 14.20 33.14 19.64
N THR A 108 14.75 33.21 20.86
CA THR A 108 15.00 32.09 21.77
C THR A 108 13.72 31.33 22.10
N PRO A 109 13.67 30.00 21.89
CA PRO A 109 13.54 29.06 23.01
C PRO A 109 14.29 27.71 22.75
N PRO A 110 14.05 26.66 23.57
CA PRO A 110 15.08 25.98 24.36
C PRO A 110 16.09 25.15 23.55
N THR A 111 17.31 25.07 24.08
CA THR A 111 18.47 24.31 23.58
C THR A 111 18.12 22.87 23.20
N THR A 112 17.82 22.66 21.92
CA THR A 112 18.04 21.37 21.26
C THR A 112 19.33 21.53 20.48
N ILE A 113 20.35 20.74 20.83
CA ILE A 113 21.63 20.71 20.12
C ILE A 113 21.34 20.22 18.70
N ALA A 114 21.20 21.13 17.74
CA ALA A 114 21.16 20.81 16.34
C ALA A 114 22.56 20.35 15.92
N VAL A 115 22.74 19.03 15.80
CA VAL A 115 23.92 18.44 15.16
C VAL A 115 23.81 18.74 13.65
N PRO A 116 24.77 19.45 13.03
CA PRO A 116 24.72 19.71 11.60
C PRO A 116 24.80 18.40 10.80
N PRO A 117 24.12 18.28 9.65
CA PRO A 117 24.25 17.11 8.79
C PRO A 117 25.71 16.98 8.35
N THR A 118 26.34 15.86 8.71
CA THR A 118 27.74 15.61 8.35
C THR A 118 27.82 15.30 6.84
N PRO A 119 28.80 15.87 6.11
CA PRO A 119 29.02 15.64 4.67
C PRO A 119 29.38 14.17 4.32
N ALA A 120 29.53 13.30 5.32
CA ALA A 120 29.72 11.87 5.15
C ALA A 120 28.44 11.16 4.66
N ALA A 121 27.25 11.65 5.03
CA ALA A 121 25.97 11.06 4.64
C ALA A 121 25.66 11.21 3.14
N SER A 122 26.21 12.22 2.46
CA SER A 122 26.03 12.40 1.00
C SER A 122 27.03 11.56 0.19
N ARG A 123 28.15 11.16 0.80
CA ARG A 123 29.26 10.49 0.10
C ARG A 123 29.07 8.99 -0.06
N TRP A 124 28.37 8.31 0.86
CA TRP A 124 28.23 6.85 0.78
C TRP A 124 27.47 6.40 -0.47
N TRP A 125 26.47 7.17 -0.90
CA TRP A 125 25.69 6.84 -2.10
C TRP A 125 26.59 6.89 -3.34
N ALA A 126 27.32 7.98 -3.53
CA ALA A 126 28.25 8.13 -4.64
C ALA A 126 29.37 7.06 -4.63
N VAL A 127 29.87 6.69 -3.44
CA VAL A 127 30.84 5.59 -3.27
C VAL A 127 30.23 4.26 -3.70
N ARG A 128 29.03 3.93 -3.22
CA ARG A 128 28.41 2.66 -3.57
C ARG A 128 27.99 2.59 -5.04
N VAL A 129 27.54 3.70 -5.62
CA VAL A 129 27.28 3.81 -7.06
C VAL A 129 28.56 3.56 -7.87
N ALA A 130 29.70 4.11 -7.44
CA ALA A 130 31.00 3.86 -8.07
C ALA A 130 31.39 2.38 -8.06
N GLU A 131 31.20 1.71 -6.91
CA GLU A 131 31.42 0.27 -6.79
C GLU A 131 30.52 -0.53 -7.73
N LEU A 132 29.22 -0.20 -7.80
CA LEU A 132 28.25 -0.91 -8.64
C LEU A 132 28.52 -0.74 -10.14
N THR A 133 28.84 0.48 -10.59
CA THR A 133 29.11 0.76 -12.00
C THR A 133 30.55 0.43 -12.41
N GLY A 134 31.44 0.13 -11.46
CA GLY A 134 32.87 -0.07 -11.70
C GLY A 134 33.58 1.21 -12.16
N GLY A 135 33.11 2.37 -11.70
CA GLY A 135 33.67 3.69 -11.98
C GLY A 135 34.46 4.25 -10.79
N GLY A 136 35.18 5.37 -11.00
CA GLY A 136 35.79 6.12 -9.89
C GLY A 136 34.73 6.84 -9.05
N THR A 137 35.08 7.36 -7.87
CA THR A 137 34.11 8.17 -7.11
C THR A 137 33.87 9.51 -7.83
N VAL A 138 32.60 9.88 -8.05
CA VAL A 138 32.26 11.21 -8.60
C VAL A 138 32.70 12.28 -7.60
N SER A 139 33.68 13.11 -7.97
CA SER A 139 34.08 14.26 -7.17
C SER A 139 33.15 15.44 -7.49
N GLY A 140 32.20 15.74 -6.60
CA GLY A 140 31.31 16.89 -6.73
C GLY A 140 30.33 16.96 -5.57
N GLN A 141 29.75 18.14 -5.34
CA GLN A 141 28.54 18.22 -4.52
C GLN A 141 27.39 17.56 -5.29
N PRO A 142 26.43 16.95 -4.59
CA PRO A 142 25.19 16.48 -5.21
C PRO A 142 24.55 17.61 -6.03
N ASP A 143 23.97 17.24 -7.16
CA ASP A 143 23.30 18.19 -8.04
C ASP A 143 21.92 18.52 -7.45
N GLU A 144 21.74 19.75 -6.97
CA GLU A 144 20.46 20.24 -6.43
C GLU A 144 19.35 20.23 -7.50
N ALA A 145 19.69 20.16 -8.79
CA ALA A 145 18.70 20.02 -9.85
C ALA A 145 18.02 18.65 -9.84
N ILE A 146 18.64 17.61 -9.24
CA ILE A 146 18.02 16.28 -9.10
C ILE A 146 17.21 16.27 -7.81
N ALA A 147 16.05 16.93 -7.85
CA ALA A 147 15.21 17.12 -6.67
C ALA A 147 14.25 15.94 -6.39
N ASP A 148 14.03 15.05 -7.36
CA ASP A 148 13.06 13.95 -7.29
C ASP A 148 13.58 12.64 -7.92
N SER A 149 13.20 11.52 -7.32
CA SER A 149 13.49 10.16 -7.80
C SER A 149 12.88 9.88 -9.16
N SER A 150 11.74 10.48 -9.52
CA SER A 150 11.19 10.31 -10.87
C SER A 150 12.03 11.02 -11.91
N GLU A 151 12.56 12.21 -11.62
CA GLU A 151 13.51 12.89 -12.51
C GLU A 151 14.79 12.07 -12.67
N LEU A 152 15.36 11.60 -11.55
CA LEU A 152 16.52 10.72 -11.59
C LEU A 152 16.27 9.49 -12.46
N LEU A 153 15.10 8.86 -12.34
CA LEU A 153 14.72 7.72 -13.17
C LEU A 153 14.67 8.07 -14.66
N HIS A 154 14.18 9.24 -15.06
CA HIS A 154 14.19 9.66 -16.47
C HIS A 154 15.62 9.80 -17.01
N ARG A 155 16.53 10.40 -16.23
CA ARG A 155 17.94 10.54 -16.62
C ARG A 155 18.62 9.18 -16.71
N VAL A 156 18.41 8.30 -15.72
CA VAL A 156 18.92 6.91 -15.73
C VAL A 156 18.43 6.16 -16.97
N VAL A 157 17.13 6.21 -17.28
CA VAL A 157 16.56 5.54 -18.47
C VAL A 157 17.22 6.04 -19.76
N ARG A 158 17.46 7.36 -19.88
CA ARG A 158 18.14 7.96 -21.03
C ARG A 158 19.56 7.41 -21.19
N GLU A 159 20.35 7.38 -20.12
CA GLU A 159 21.73 6.89 -20.17
C GLU A 159 21.80 5.37 -20.39
N VAL A 160 20.87 4.60 -19.82
CA VAL A 160 20.74 3.14 -20.06
C VAL A 160 20.48 2.84 -21.52
N ARG A 161 19.60 3.61 -22.19
CA ARG A 161 19.34 3.50 -23.64
C ARG A 161 20.57 3.86 -24.45
N ALA A 162 21.26 4.95 -24.09
CA ALA A 162 22.52 5.33 -24.74
C ALA A 162 23.63 4.29 -24.56
N GLY A 163 23.55 3.44 -23.53
CA GLY A 163 24.58 2.45 -23.21
C GLY A 163 25.85 3.07 -22.63
N ASP A 164 25.79 4.33 -22.19
CA ASP A 164 26.92 5.07 -21.66
C ASP A 164 26.99 4.87 -20.13
N ARG A 165 27.81 3.89 -19.72
CA ARG A 165 28.01 3.54 -18.32
C ARG A 165 28.63 4.68 -17.50
N GLU A 166 29.52 5.48 -18.10
CA GLU A 166 30.18 6.58 -17.40
C GLU A 166 29.20 7.72 -17.13
N ARG A 167 28.30 8.01 -18.08
CA ARG A 167 27.21 8.97 -17.86
C ARG A 167 26.18 8.45 -16.86
N LEU A 168 25.81 7.18 -16.94
CA LEU A 168 24.93 6.55 -15.95
C LEU A 168 25.51 6.67 -14.54
N HIS A 169 26.81 6.36 -14.39
CA HIS A 169 27.54 6.53 -13.14
C HIS A 169 27.52 7.98 -12.65
N ALA A 170 27.73 8.95 -13.55
CA ALA A 170 27.73 10.36 -13.19
C ALA A 170 26.35 10.87 -12.75
N GLU A 171 25.26 10.51 -13.44
CA GLU A 171 23.90 10.92 -13.06
C GLU A 171 23.47 10.28 -11.72
N LEU A 172 23.76 9.00 -11.52
CA LEU A 172 23.49 8.33 -10.26
C LEU A 172 24.35 8.91 -9.13
N GLY A 173 25.63 9.13 -9.35
CA GLY A 173 26.57 9.60 -8.33
C GLY A 173 26.35 11.05 -7.89
N ARG A 174 25.73 11.89 -8.73
CA ARG A 174 25.33 13.27 -8.38
C ARG A 174 24.00 13.34 -7.64
N ALA A 175 23.19 12.30 -7.63
CA ALA A 175 21.95 12.31 -6.88
C ALA A 175 22.22 12.30 -5.36
N HIS A 176 21.35 12.98 -4.61
CA HIS A 176 21.32 12.77 -3.17
C HIS A 176 20.88 11.33 -2.83
N ALA A 177 21.35 10.83 -1.70
CA ALA A 177 21.14 9.46 -1.28
C ALA A 177 19.65 9.11 -1.08
N ASP A 178 18.86 10.02 -0.54
CA ASP A 178 17.40 9.91 -0.39
C ASP A 178 16.69 9.82 -1.74
N VAL A 179 17.07 10.69 -2.69
CA VAL A 179 16.55 10.67 -4.06
C VAL A 179 16.91 9.37 -4.78
N GLY A 180 18.15 8.92 -4.65
CA GLY A 180 18.63 7.65 -5.19
C GLY A 180 17.91 6.44 -4.60
N LEU A 181 17.71 6.43 -3.28
CA LEU A 181 16.95 5.37 -2.59
C LEU A 181 15.47 5.36 -2.98
N GLY A 182 14.88 6.52 -3.28
CA GLY A 182 13.49 6.61 -3.74
C GLY A 182 13.21 5.88 -5.05
N LEU A 183 14.24 5.55 -5.85
CA LEU A 183 14.10 4.64 -7.00
C LEU A 183 13.54 3.26 -6.57
N ALA A 184 13.90 2.77 -5.38
CA ALA A 184 13.40 1.49 -4.88
C ALA A 184 11.88 1.51 -4.57
N ALA A 185 11.32 2.69 -4.28
CA ALA A 185 9.89 2.86 -4.07
C ALA A 185 9.10 2.87 -5.38
N LEU A 186 9.65 3.49 -6.43
CA LEU A 186 9.02 3.58 -7.75
C LEU A 186 9.05 2.26 -8.52
N ALA A 187 10.07 1.44 -8.29
CA ALA A 187 10.38 0.36 -9.21
C ALA A 187 9.45 -0.87 -9.19
N PRO A 188 8.93 -1.38 -8.05
CA PRO A 188 8.14 -2.60 -8.04
C PRO A 188 6.91 -2.59 -8.97
N PRO A 189 6.03 -1.56 -8.99
CA PRO A 189 4.89 -1.53 -9.89
C PRO A 189 5.31 -1.38 -11.36
N LEU A 190 6.30 -0.53 -11.65
CA LEU A 190 6.79 -0.28 -13.02
C LEU A 190 7.47 -1.51 -13.63
N LEU A 191 8.32 -2.19 -12.88
CA LEU A 191 8.97 -3.42 -13.34
C LEU A 191 7.95 -4.51 -13.65
N ARG A 192 6.86 -4.61 -12.88
CA ARG A 192 5.80 -5.59 -13.13
C ARG A 192 5.01 -5.27 -14.39
N GLU A 193 4.67 -4.00 -14.61
CA GLU A 193 3.98 -3.53 -15.82
C GLU A 193 4.84 -3.84 -17.05
N LEU A 194 6.09 -3.37 -17.06
CA LEU A 194 7.02 -3.53 -18.19
C LEU A 194 7.39 -5.00 -18.44
N ALA A 195 7.58 -5.80 -17.39
CA ALA A 195 7.80 -7.24 -17.55
C ALA A 195 6.56 -7.92 -18.15
N GLY A 196 5.36 -7.50 -17.74
CA GLY A 196 4.11 -8.02 -18.31
C GLY A 196 3.94 -7.68 -19.79
N GLU A 197 4.33 -6.47 -20.19
CA GLU A 197 4.34 -6.06 -21.59
C GLU A 197 5.35 -6.85 -22.42
N LEU A 198 6.56 -7.07 -21.90
CA LEU A 198 7.59 -7.87 -22.57
C LEU A 198 7.16 -9.33 -22.77
N LEU A 199 6.46 -9.89 -21.79
CA LEU A 199 6.00 -11.29 -21.81
C LEU A 199 4.67 -11.47 -22.56
N GLY A 200 3.86 -10.42 -22.67
CA GLY A 200 2.49 -10.48 -23.20
C GLY A 200 1.45 -11.00 -22.20
N HIS A 201 1.86 -11.26 -20.96
CA HIS A 201 1.00 -11.71 -19.87
C HIS A 201 1.59 -11.29 -18.51
N PRO A 202 0.80 -11.27 -17.42
CA PRO A 202 1.34 -10.97 -16.09
C PRO A 202 2.51 -11.89 -15.73
N PRO A 203 3.61 -11.37 -15.14
CA PRO A 203 4.80 -12.16 -14.84
C PRO A 203 4.52 -13.22 -13.77
N ARG A 204 4.98 -14.44 -14.03
CA ARG A 204 4.82 -15.64 -13.20
C ARG A 204 6.18 -16.25 -12.87
N ALA A 205 6.19 -17.21 -11.96
CA ALA A 205 7.41 -17.92 -11.55
C ALA A 205 8.15 -18.58 -12.74
N GLU A 206 7.41 -19.12 -13.70
CA GLU A 206 7.95 -19.77 -14.91
C GLU A 206 8.69 -18.80 -15.85
N ASP A 207 8.42 -17.50 -15.76
CA ASP A 207 9.03 -16.48 -16.62
C ASP A 207 10.40 -16.00 -16.13
N LEU A 208 10.77 -16.36 -14.89
CA LEU A 208 11.99 -15.88 -14.26
C LEU A 208 13.26 -16.17 -15.09
N PRO A 209 13.48 -17.38 -15.64
CA PRO A 209 14.66 -17.65 -16.45
C PRO A 209 14.69 -16.81 -17.74
N ARG A 210 13.51 -16.55 -18.33
CA ARG A 210 13.37 -15.75 -19.56
C ARG A 210 13.66 -14.27 -19.29
N LEU A 211 13.08 -13.72 -18.22
CA LEU A 211 13.36 -12.34 -17.78
C LEU A 211 14.84 -12.17 -17.42
N ARG A 212 15.42 -13.14 -16.71
CA ARG A 212 16.85 -13.14 -16.40
C ARG A 212 17.69 -13.14 -17.66
N GLN A 213 17.48 -14.09 -18.58
CA GLN A 213 18.25 -14.16 -19.82
C GLN A 213 18.14 -12.89 -20.67
N ALA A 214 16.95 -12.29 -20.71
CA ALA A 214 16.77 -11.01 -21.36
C ALA A 214 17.64 -9.95 -20.66
N LEU A 215 17.45 -9.71 -19.37
CA LEU A 215 17.99 -8.51 -18.71
C LEU A 215 19.47 -8.63 -18.33
N ASP A 216 19.99 -9.85 -18.14
CA ASP A 216 21.30 -10.11 -17.52
C ASP A 216 22.49 -9.52 -18.27
N SER A 217 22.57 -9.66 -19.60
CA SER A 217 23.69 -9.12 -20.40
C SER A 217 23.87 -7.61 -20.23
N ARG A 218 22.83 -6.85 -20.61
CA ARG A 218 22.83 -5.37 -20.52
C ARG A 218 22.98 -4.89 -19.08
N THR A 219 22.42 -5.60 -18.10
CA THR A 219 22.53 -5.22 -16.69
C THR A 219 23.97 -5.41 -16.18
N ARG A 220 24.65 -6.50 -16.54
CA ARG A 220 26.05 -6.72 -16.16
C ARG A 220 27.00 -5.75 -16.85
N ASP A 221 26.71 -5.36 -18.08
CA ASP A 221 27.50 -4.36 -18.81
C ASP A 221 27.45 -2.99 -18.10
N LEU A 222 26.27 -2.60 -17.59
CA LEU A 222 26.06 -1.31 -16.93
C LEU A 222 26.44 -1.33 -15.44
N LEU A 223 26.26 -2.47 -14.76
CA LEU A 223 26.51 -2.65 -13.33
C LEU A 223 27.46 -3.86 -13.09
N PRO A 224 28.74 -3.77 -13.50
CA PRO A 224 29.68 -4.89 -13.36
C PRO A 224 30.00 -5.25 -11.91
N GLY A 225 29.83 -4.32 -10.96
CA GLY A 225 30.05 -4.56 -9.52
C GLY A 225 28.81 -5.05 -8.77
N LEU A 226 27.72 -5.35 -9.47
CA LEU A 226 26.47 -5.76 -8.85
C LEU A 226 26.59 -7.12 -8.15
N PRO A 227 26.20 -7.25 -6.86
CA PRO A 227 26.14 -8.55 -6.22
C PRO A 227 25.14 -9.46 -6.94
N ALA A 228 25.58 -10.68 -7.27
CA ALA A 228 24.78 -11.68 -7.99
C ALA A 228 23.34 -11.90 -7.48
N PRO A 229 23.04 -11.93 -6.16
CA PRO A 229 21.69 -12.23 -5.70
C PRO A 229 20.69 -11.06 -5.84
N VAL A 230 21.14 -9.84 -6.15
CA VAL A 230 20.27 -8.64 -6.14
C VAL A 230 19.27 -8.69 -7.29
N THR A 231 19.74 -8.91 -8.52
CA THR A 231 18.88 -9.04 -9.70
C THR A 231 17.87 -10.16 -9.53
N GLU A 232 18.33 -11.33 -9.09
CA GLU A 232 17.47 -12.51 -8.91
C GLU A 232 16.36 -12.24 -7.89
N THR A 233 16.67 -11.54 -6.81
CA THR A 233 15.69 -11.21 -5.77
C THR A 233 14.67 -10.19 -6.25
N LEU A 234 15.09 -9.19 -7.04
CA LEU A 234 14.17 -8.23 -7.63
C LEU A 234 13.23 -8.91 -8.63
N LEU A 235 13.76 -9.74 -9.52
CA LEU A 235 12.96 -10.48 -10.50
C LEU A 235 12.01 -11.49 -9.84
N ALA A 236 12.45 -12.17 -8.77
CA ALA A 236 11.59 -13.06 -7.98
C ALA A 236 10.38 -12.30 -7.38
N ARG A 237 10.59 -11.09 -6.84
CA ARG A 237 9.50 -10.23 -6.34
C ARG A 237 8.55 -9.80 -7.46
N VAL A 238 9.08 -9.42 -8.63
CA VAL A 238 8.26 -9.10 -9.81
C VAL A 238 7.37 -10.27 -10.20
N CYS A 239 7.89 -11.50 -10.11
CA CYS A 239 7.17 -12.74 -10.38
C CYS A 239 6.28 -13.24 -9.22
N ARG A 240 6.13 -12.48 -8.12
CA ARG A 240 5.42 -12.87 -6.87
C ARG A 240 5.92 -14.18 -6.24
N MET A 241 7.18 -14.52 -6.44
CA MET A 241 7.80 -15.63 -5.72
C MET A 241 8.29 -15.17 -4.35
N PRO A 242 8.35 -16.05 -3.34
CA PRO A 242 9.08 -15.76 -2.13
C PRO A 242 10.53 -15.43 -2.49
N PRO A 243 11.16 -14.42 -1.86
CA PRO A 243 12.56 -14.14 -2.11
C PRO A 243 13.40 -15.38 -1.78
N PRO A 244 14.49 -15.65 -2.53
CA PRO A 244 15.37 -16.77 -2.22
C PRO A 244 15.85 -16.66 -0.77
N ARG A 245 15.90 -17.79 -0.06
CA ARG A 245 16.38 -17.83 1.33
C ARG A 245 17.83 -17.35 1.35
N ARG A 246 18.10 -16.34 2.18
CA ARG A 246 19.44 -15.74 2.34
C ARG A 246 19.96 -16.01 3.74
N ASP A 247 21.26 -16.21 3.83
CA ASP A 247 21.96 -16.19 5.11
C ASP A 247 22.02 -14.75 5.64
N ALA A 248 21.77 -14.56 6.93
CA ALA A 248 21.66 -13.25 7.57
C ALA A 248 22.95 -12.39 7.49
N ALA A 249 24.08 -13.00 7.13
CA ALA A 249 25.39 -12.36 7.06
C ALA A 249 25.63 -11.51 5.80
N GLU A 250 24.76 -11.58 4.78
CA GLU A 250 25.03 -10.99 3.46
C GLU A 250 23.86 -10.16 2.94
N GLN A 251 23.38 -9.24 3.78
CA GLN A 251 22.30 -8.34 3.40
C GLN A 251 22.85 -7.29 2.41
N PRO A 252 22.29 -7.19 1.18
CA PRO A 252 22.82 -6.28 0.16
C PRO A 252 22.67 -4.84 0.59
N HIS A 253 23.61 -4.00 0.15
CA HIS A 253 23.60 -2.58 0.46
C HIS A 253 22.31 -1.94 -0.10
N ALA A 254 21.72 -0.97 0.61
CA ALA A 254 20.41 -0.39 0.24
C ALA A 254 20.38 0.25 -1.18
N ALA A 255 21.51 0.80 -1.63
CA ALA A 255 21.70 1.28 -3.01
C ALA A 255 21.59 0.18 -4.07
N ASP A 256 21.99 -1.07 -3.77
CA ASP A 256 22.04 -2.15 -4.75
C ASP A 256 20.66 -2.42 -5.37
N PRO A 257 19.58 -2.69 -4.61
CA PRO A 257 18.26 -2.87 -5.20
C PRO A 257 17.71 -1.59 -5.83
N ALA A 258 18.03 -0.40 -5.31
CA ALA A 258 17.55 0.87 -5.85
C ALA A 258 18.13 1.16 -7.25
N VAL A 259 19.46 1.12 -7.37
CA VAL A 259 20.19 1.32 -8.63
C VAL A 259 19.84 0.23 -9.63
N THR A 260 19.84 -1.03 -9.20
CA THR A 260 19.49 -2.17 -10.07
C THR A 260 18.09 -2.01 -10.62
N ALA A 261 17.11 -1.64 -9.80
CA ALA A 261 15.74 -1.53 -10.24
C ALA A 261 15.54 -0.38 -11.26
N GLY A 262 16.22 0.77 -11.08
CA GLY A 262 16.25 1.85 -12.06
C GLY A 262 16.87 1.42 -13.40
N VAL A 263 17.99 0.68 -13.37
CA VAL A 263 18.62 0.13 -14.57
C VAL A 263 17.72 -0.89 -15.27
N LEU A 264 17.11 -1.83 -14.53
CA LEU A 264 16.20 -2.82 -15.09
C LEU A 264 14.98 -2.17 -15.78
N ILE A 265 14.44 -1.09 -15.22
CA ILE A 265 13.38 -0.29 -15.88
C ILE A 265 13.89 0.27 -17.21
N GLY A 266 15.07 0.89 -17.22
CA GLY A 266 15.68 1.42 -18.45
C GLY A 266 15.91 0.34 -19.51
N VAL A 267 16.41 -0.83 -19.12
CA VAL A 267 16.66 -1.96 -20.04
C VAL A 267 15.34 -2.50 -20.60
N LEU A 268 14.29 -2.61 -19.78
CA LEU A 268 12.97 -3.04 -20.25
C LEU A 268 12.35 -2.02 -21.21
N LEU A 269 12.41 -0.73 -20.90
CA LEU A 269 11.91 0.33 -21.78
C LEU A 269 12.65 0.38 -23.11
N ASP A 270 13.97 0.22 -23.09
CA ASP A 270 14.79 0.17 -24.29
C ASP A 270 14.38 -1.00 -25.19
N ARG A 271 14.21 -2.20 -24.61
CA ARG A 271 13.73 -3.37 -25.34
C ARG A 271 12.33 -3.24 -25.90
N LEU A 272 11.44 -2.58 -25.18
CA LEU A 272 10.07 -2.33 -25.62
C LEU A 272 9.98 -1.19 -26.64
N GLY A 273 11.07 -0.46 -26.89
CA GLY A 273 11.06 0.74 -27.74
C GLY A 273 10.20 1.86 -27.17
N ARG A 274 9.98 1.89 -25.84
CA ARG A 274 9.12 2.86 -25.16
C ARG A 274 9.93 3.91 -24.43
N GLU A 275 9.29 5.04 -24.16
CA GLU A 275 9.82 6.07 -23.28
C GLU A 275 9.09 6.03 -21.94
N LEU A 276 9.78 6.46 -20.89
CA LEU A 276 9.15 6.60 -19.59
C LEU A 276 8.11 7.73 -19.68
N PRO A 277 6.85 7.51 -19.25
CA PRO A 277 5.85 8.55 -19.27
C PRO A 277 6.27 9.70 -18.36
N THR A 278 6.09 10.92 -18.86
CA THR A 278 6.39 12.15 -18.13
C THR A 278 5.57 12.23 -16.83
N PRO A 279 6.01 13.01 -15.83
CA PRO A 279 5.26 13.17 -14.57
C PRO A 279 3.79 13.55 -14.80
N ALA A 280 3.53 14.50 -15.71
CA ALA A 280 2.19 14.95 -16.06
C ALA A 280 1.34 13.87 -16.77
N GLU A 281 1.95 12.97 -17.55
CA GLU A 281 1.23 11.83 -18.14
C GLU A 281 0.95 10.75 -17.10
N ARG A 282 1.86 10.55 -16.15
CA ARG A 282 1.68 9.59 -15.05
C ARG A 282 0.56 10.05 -14.13
N GLU A 283 0.53 11.33 -13.78
CA GLU A 283 -0.54 11.94 -12.97
C GLU A 283 -1.90 11.78 -13.64
N ARG A 284 -1.99 12.10 -14.93
CA ARG A 284 -3.20 11.86 -15.74
C ARG A 284 -3.63 10.38 -15.75
N ARG A 285 -2.69 9.44 -15.89
CA ARG A 285 -3.01 8.00 -15.84
C ARG A 285 -3.50 7.56 -14.46
N THR A 286 -2.93 8.08 -13.37
CA THR A 286 -3.39 7.78 -12.01
C THR A 286 -4.76 8.35 -11.74
N ASP A 287 -5.05 9.56 -12.24
CA ASP A 287 -6.38 10.15 -12.12
C ASP A 287 -7.41 9.37 -12.93
N ASP A 288 -7.10 9.00 -14.18
CA ASP A 288 -7.96 8.14 -14.99
C ASP A 288 -8.24 6.80 -14.33
N ALA A 289 -7.22 6.18 -13.72
CA ALA A 289 -7.36 4.92 -12.99
C ALA A 289 -8.26 5.10 -11.75
N ARG A 290 -8.10 6.20 -11.02
CA ARG A 290 -8.93 6.54 -9.86
C ARG A 290 -10.38 6.77 -10.29
N THR A 291 -10.63 7.50 -11.37
CA THR A 291 -11.96 7.74 -11.94
C THR A 291 -12.64 6.45 -12.42
N ARG A 292 -11.88 5.53 -13.04
CA ARG A 292 -12.42 4.21 -13.41
C ARG A 292 -12.77 3.39 -12.18
N GLN A 293 -11.93 3.42 -11.15
CA GLN A 293 -12.18 2.67 -9.91
C GLN A 293 -13.44 3.19 -9.20
N THR A 294 -13.59 4.52 -9.07
CA THR A 294 -14.80 5.12 -8.47
C THR A 294 -16.06 4.81 -9.29
N ALA A 295 -15.97 4.77 -10.62
CA ALA A 295 -17.08 4.35 -11.47
C ALA A 295 -17.47 2.88 -11.25
N VAL A 296 -16.49 1.98 -11.14
CA VAL A 296 -16.73 0.55 -10.86
C VAL A 296 -17.36 0.36 -9.48
N ASP A 297 -16.86 1.06 -8.46
CA ASP A 297 -17.38 0.96 -7.10
C ASP A 297 -18.78 1.57 -6.97
N GLY A 298 -19.04 2.69 -7.65
CA GLY A 298 -20.38 3.26 -7.78
C GLY A 298 -21.36 2.30 -8.47
N GLN A 299 -20.91 1.59 -9.51
CA GLN A 299 -21.74 0.59 -10.18
C GLN A 299 -22.04 -0.61 -9.27
N ARG A 300 -21.06 -1.06 -8.48
CA ARG A 300 -21.25 -2.13 -7.48
C ARG A 300 -22.26 -1.72 -6.39
N GLN A 301 -22.17 -0.48 -5.91
CA GLN A 301 -23.13 0.06 -4.94
C GLN A 301 -24.54 0.18 -5.53
N ALA A 302 -24.66 0.62 -6.79
CA ALA A 302 -25.93 0.69 -7.50
C ALA A 302 -26.57 -0.69 -7.70
N THR A 303 -25.77 -1.73 -8.00
CA THR A 303 -26.27 -3.11 -8.05
C THR A 303 -26.70 -3.60 -6.67
N ALA A 304 -25.89 -3.42 -5.63
CA ALA A 304 -26.22 -3.86 -4.29
C ALA A 304 -27.48 -3.18 -3.71
N THR A 305 -27.71 -1.90 -4.03
CA THR A 305 -28.93 -1.18 -3.62
C THR A 305 -30.16 -1.66 -4.38
N ARG A 306 -30.03 -1.98 -5.67
CA ARG A 306 -31.10 -2.60 -6.46
C ARG A 306 -31.47 -3.97 -5.88
N ASP A 307 -30.48 -4.80 -5.57
CA ASP A 307 -30.68 -6.15 -5.02
C ASP A 307 -31.42 -6.08 -3.68
N ARG A 308 -31.00 -5.19 -2.77
CA ARG A 308 -31.72 -4.95 -1.50
C ARG A 308 -33.16 -4.50 -1.69
N ARG A 309 -33.43 -3.67 -2.71
CA ARG A 309 -34.79 -3.22 -3.00
C ARG A 309 -35.65 -4.37 -3.51
N THR A 310 -35.12 -5.20 -4.40
CA THR A 310 -35.82 -6.40 -4.86
C THR A 310 -36.08 -7.39 -3.73
N ASP A 311 -35.12 -7.59 -2.83
CA ASP A 311 -35.30 -8.45 -1.64
C ASP A 311 -36.43 -7.91 -0.75
N ALA A 312 -36.44 -6.60 -0.47
CA ALA A 312 -37.51 -5.97 0.30
C ALA A 312 -38.88 -6.05 -0.39
N GLU A 313 -38.93 -6.02 -1.73
CA GLU A 313 -40.16 -6.23 -2.50
C GLU A 313 -40.64 -7.69 -2.40
N TRP A 314 -39.73 -8.67 -2.49
CA TRP A 314 -40.02 -10.09 -2.27
C TRP A 314 -40.54 -10.37 -0.86
N GLU A 315 -39.92 -9.80 0.18
CA GLU A 315 -40.37 -9.94 1.57
C GLU A 315 -41.78 -9.38 1.79
N ARG A 316 -42.07 -8.19 1.22
CA ARG A 316 -43.42 -7.60 1.27
C ARG A 316 -44.43 -8.50 0.57
N HIS A 317 -44.08 -9.06 -0.59
CA HIS A 317 -44.97 -9.96 -1.31
C HIS A 317 -45.22 -11.26 -0.52
N ALA A 318 -44.19 -11.85 0.07
CA ALA A 318 -44.30 -13.05 0.91
C ALA A 318 -45.18 -12.80 2.14
N ALA A 319 -45.01 -11.66 2.82
CA ALA A 319 -45.83 -11.26 3.96
C ALA A 319 -47.31 -11.09 3.57
N SER A 320 -47.60 -10.49 2.41
CA SER A 320 -48.96 -10.30 1.91
C SER A 320 -49.68 -11.62 1.58
N ILE A 321 -48.95 -12.65 1.14
CA ILE A 321 -49.51 -13.99 0.87
C ILE A 321 -49.74 -14.75 2.19
N GLY A 322 -48.91 -14.52 3.22
CA GLY A 322 -49.04 -15.16 4.54
C GLY A 322 -50.22 -14.67 5.38
N GLN A 323 -50.62 -13.40 5.24
CA GLN A 323 -51.74 -12.82 6.01
C GLN A 323 -53.13 -13.43 5.73
N PRO A 324 -53.56 -13.71 4.48
CA PRO A 324 -54.83 -14.38 4.22
C PRO A 324 -54.84 -15.82 4.77
N ALA A 325 -53.71 -16.53 4.74
CA ALA A 325 -53.59 -17.88 5.30
C ALA A 325 -53.73 -17.88 6.84
N ALA A 326 -53.14 -16.89 7.51
CA ALA A 326 -53.25 -16.73 8.96
C ALA A 326 -54.67 -16.32 9.40
N THR A 327 -55.36 -15.45 8.65
CA THR A 327 -56.75 -15.07 8.93
C THR A 327 -57.72 -16.22 8.66
N VAL A 328 -57.52 -17.02 7.61
CA VAL A 328 -58.33 -18.23 7.34
C VAL A 328 -58.10 -19.30 8.41
N ARG A 329 -56.86 -19.54 8.85
CA ARG A 329 -56.58 -20.45 9.99
C ARG A 329 -57.20 -19.97 11.29
N ARG A 330 -57.18 -18.66 11.57
CA ARG A 330 -57.79 -18.07 12.78
C ARG A 330 -59.32 -18.17 12.74
N ARG A 331 -59.95 -17.97 11.57
CA ARG A 331 -61.39 -18.21 11.35
C ARG A 331 -61.77 -19.68 11.49
N ALA A 332 -60.96 -20.60 10.98
CA ALA A 332 -61.18 -22.04 11.14
C ALA A 332 -61.05 -22.49 12.62
N ALA A 333 -60.13 -21.88 13.37
CA ALA A 333 -59.96 -22.15 14.80
C ALA A 333 -61.09 -21.60 15.68
N THR A 334 -61.65 -20.42 15.34
CA THR A 334 -62.83 -19.88 16.05
C THR A 334 -64.12 -20.62 15.69
N ALA A 335 -64.28 -21.07 14.44
CA ALA A 335 -65.39 -21.92 14.02
C ALA A 335 -65.39 -23.29 14.74
N ARG A 336 -64.20 -23.86 15.01
CA ARG A 336 -64.08 -25.11 15.80
C ARG A 336 -64.39 -24.94 17.29
N ARG A 337 -64.35 -23.72 17.84
CA ARG A 337 -64.70 -23.45 19.24
C ARG A 337 -66.18 -23.15 19.48
N SER A 338 -66.97 -22.95 18.42
CA SER A 338 -68.37 -22.51 18.51
C SER A 338 -69.39 -23.60 18.20
N ASN A 339 -68.97 -24.85 18.04
CA ASN A 339 -69.87 -25.98 17.85
C ASN A 339 -69.90 -26.86 19.12
N PRO A 340 -70.95 -26.79 19.95
CA PRO A 340 -71.23 -27.84 20.92
C PRO A 340 -72.04 -28.96 20.23
N PHE A 341 -71.94 -30.18 20.79
CA PHE A 341 -72.68 -31.42 20.51
C PHE A 341 -71.95 -32.53 19.74
N PRO A 342 -72.27 -33.79 20.05
CA PRO A 342 -72.16 -34.43 21.36
C PRO A 342 -71.19 -35.62 21.32
N ALA A 343 -70.91 -36.14 22.50
CA ALA A 343 -70.22 -37.41 22.69
C ALA A 343 -70.98 -38.56 22.01
N GLU A 344 -70.27 -39.37 21.24
CA GLU A 344 -70.55 -40.81 21.22
C GLU A 344 -69.26 -41.60 20.95
N SER A 345 -69.09 -42.58 21.82
CA SER A 345 -67.97 -43.48 21.97
C SER A 345 -67.86 -44.45 20.79
N GLN A 346 -66.64 -44.78 20.35
CA GLN A 346 -66.35 -46.18 20.05
C GLN A 346 -64.86 -46.51 20.13
N SER A 347 -64.59 -47.43 21.05
CA SER A 347 -63.39 -48.22 21.23
C SER A 347 -63.04 -49.06 20.00
N GLY A 348 -61.74 -49.30 19.83
CA GLY A 348 -61.12 -50.28 18.93
C GLY A 348 -59.69 -49.82 18.66
N SER A 349 -58.71 -50.10 19.52
CA SER A 349 -57.97 -51.36 19.58
C SER A 349 -57.71 -51.94 18.18
N ILE A 350 -56.48 -51.81 17.68
CA ILE A 350 -55.62 -52.93 17.27
C ILE A 350 -54.39 -52.41 16.50
N ASP A 351 -53.25 -52.88 16.99
CA ASP A 351 -52.00 -53.23 16.33
C ASP A 351 -51.07 -52.23 15.62
N THR A 352 -49.84 -52.29 16.15
CA THR A 352 -48.57 -52.55 15.46
C THR A 352 -48.39 -52.05 14.02
N ARG A 353 -47.40 -51.16 13.85
CA ARG A 353 -46.08 -51.57 13.35
C ARG A 353 -45.12 -50.40 13.31
N ARG A 354 -44.08 -50.55 14.12
CA ARG A 354 -42.76 -49.95 13.93
C ARG A 354 -42.06 -50.71 12.80
N PRO A 355 -41.49 -50.05 11.79
CA PRO A 355 -40.30 -50.56 11.14
C PRO A 355 -39.13 -49.66 11.50
N SER A 356 -38.24 -50.27 12.27
CA SER A 356 -36.83 -49.92 12.38
C SER A 356 -36.08 -50.30 11.09
N SER A 357 -35.02 -49.53 10.82
CA SER A 357 -33.82 -49.90 10.03
C SER A 357 -33.99 -49.78 8.50
N ARG A 358 -33.03 -49.32 7.69
CA ARG A 358 -31.55 -49.42 7.77
C ARG A 358 -30.90 -48.57 6.62
N PRO A 359 -29.61 -48.71 6.22
CA PRO A 359 -28.55 -47.70 6.41
C PRO A 359 -27.87 -47.24 5.09
N ASP A 360 -26.78 -46.48 5.25
CA ASP A 360 -25.56 -46.35 4.40
C ASP A 360 -25.65 -46.29 2.87
N THR A 361 -25.01 -45.29 2.27
CA THR A 361 -23.73 -45.51 1.55
C THR A 361 -23.08 -44.21 1.07
N ASP A 362 -21.79 -44.13 1.34
CA ASP A 362 -20.81 -43.27 0.68
C ASP A 362 -20.82 -43.49 -0.84
N GLY A 363 -20.45 -42.42 -1.55
CA GLY A 363 -20.01 -42.39 -2.95
C GLY A 363 -19.22 -41.13 -3.20
#